data_AF-A0A8T1RNG8-F1
#
_entry.id   AF-A0A8T1RNG8-F1
#
_cell.length_a   1.000
_cell.length_b   1.000
_cell.length_c   1.000
_cell.angle_alpha   90.00
_cell.angle_beta   90.00
_cell.angle_gamma   90.00
#
_symmetry.space_group_name_H-M   'P 1'
#
loop_
_entity.id
_entity.type
_entity.pdbx_description
1 polymer ?
#
loop_
_entity_poly.entity_id
_entity_poly.type
_entity_poly.pdbx_seq_one_letter_code
_entity_poly.pdbx_strand_id
1 'polypeptide(L)'
;MDLETVGDLALHIILTKLGAKYTAVTACVSKKLRSFASEDSLWFKFCSQDLDLNQPIDPLGNPTPSFKVSYKIWREAFSMYPWLLVIRVKRCWGRLNNWLDINFPEAKATLRTGVSEADIQEFERILKVKLPLPTRILYRFCDGQEFTSGPLVSAQGSSLGLIGGYSFYDHLINVYLLPLNEVISNTKVILRHPSFSSRSKYIVVAASSTHVKKFFFLNCTTGQLHVGTENLPINGGMLPCVPNALINSVLDFNDDQQQDAMLLWLEEHGRRLENGVIKLHEEGGIRSISLFPEEPPLCSTAVTNGVKVRASTVFIPESTDLQIDNQSFHFCFQVRKNLFMRVVHLYRLLQVP
;
A
#
# COMPACT_ATOMS: atom_id res chain seq x y z
N MET A 1 -41.57 -17.55 18.57
CA MET A 1 -40.55 -18.50 18.09
C MET A 1 -39.37 -18.41 19.04
N ASP A 2 -39.08 -19.49 19.75
CA ASP A 2 -38.16 -19.50 20.88
C ASP A 2 -36.73 -19.79 20.38
N LEU A 3 -36.01 -18.75 19.92
CA LEU A 3 -34.67 -18.89 19.31
C LEU A 3 -33.68 -19.61 20.24
N GLU A 4 -33.94 -19.59 21.54
CA GLU A 4 -33.13 -20.24 22.58
C GLU A 4 -33.25 -21.77 22.59
N THR A 5 -34.23 -22.36 21.88
CA THR A 5 -34.46 -23.81 21.82
C THR A 5 -33.78 -24.48 20.63
N VAL A 6 -33.17 -23.71 19.73
CA VAL A 6 -32.60 -24.18 18.45
C VAL A 6 -31.27 -24.95 18.64
N GLY A 7 -30.76 -25.04 19.87
CA GLY A 7 -29.55 -25.77 20.24
C GLY A 7 -28.26 -24.98 20.03
N ASP A 8 -27.25 -25.30 20.83
CA ASP A 8 -26.02 -24.49 20.98
C ASP A 8 -25.22 -24.34 19.68
N LEU A 9 -25.06 -25.43 18.93
CA LEU A 9 -24.35 -25.42 17.64
C LEU A 9 -25.07 -24.52 16.61
N ALA A 10 -26.39 -24.59 16.54
CA ALA A 10 -27.16 -23.79 15.61
C ALA A 10 -27.10 -22.30 15.98
N LEU A 11 -27.17 -21.96 17.27
CA LEU A 11 -26.98 -20.60 17.77
C LEU A 11 -25.58 -20.06 17.41
N HIS A 12 -24.53 -20.84 17.61
CA HIS A 12 -23.16 -20.43 17.24
C HIS A 12 -23.03 -20.16 15.73
N ILE A 13 -23.63 -21.00 14.87
CA ILE A 13 -23.65 -20.79 13.41
C ILE A 13 -24.43 -19.52 13.03
N ILE A 14 -25.60 -19.32 13.64
CA ILE A 14 -26.44 -18.13 13.39
C ILE A 14 -25.67 -16.86 13.77
N LEU A 15 -25.09 -16.81 14.98
CA LEU A 15 -24.32 -15.66 15.44
C LEU A 15 -23.09 -15.39 14.55
N THR A 16 -22.38 -16.44 14.13
CA THR A 16 -21.26 -16.30 13.18
C THR A 16 -21.70 -15.63 11.88
N LYS A 17 -22.86 -16.02 11.31
CA LYS A 17 -23.38 -15.45 10.06
C LYS A 17 -23.95 -14.04 10.22
N LEU A 18 -24.46 -13.70 11.41
CA LEU A 18 -24.97 -12.36 11.72
C LEU A 18 -23.85 -11.31 11.76
N GLY A 19 -22.60 -11.71 12.00
CA GLY A 19 -21.48 -10.78 12.14
C GLY A 19 -21.47 -10.05 13.48
N ALA A 20 -20.40 -9.29 13.73
CA ALA A 20 -20.12 -8.72 15.04
C ALA A 20 -21.20 -7.74 15.54
N LYS A 21 -21.71 -6.86 14.67
CA LYS A 21 -22.73 -5.86 15.03
C LYS A 21 -24.00 -6.51 15.55
N TYR A 22 -24.58 -7.42 14.78
CA TYR A 22 -25.85 -8.06 15.14
C TYR A 22 -25.66 -9.09 16.25
N THR A 23 -24.49 -9.74 16.35
CA THR A 23 -24.13 -10.56 17.52
C THR A 23 -24.17 -9.74 18.82
N ALA A 24 -23.61 -8.54 18.82
CA ALA A 24 -23.64 -7.65 19.99
C ALA A 24 -25.08 -7.24 20.36
N VAL A 25 -25.95 -7.00 19.37
CA VAL A 25 -27.37 -6.70 19.60
C VAL A 25 -28.09 -7.90 20.20
N THR A 26 -27.86 -9.12 19.68
CA THR A 26 -28.45 -10.35 20.20
C THR A 26 -28.07 -10.61 21.67
N ALA A 27 -26.86 -10.22 22.07
CA ALA A 27 -26.40 -10.33 23.46
C ALA A 27 -27.23 -9.51 24.46
N CYS A 28 -27.97 -8.50 23.99
CA CYS A 28 -28.83 -7.66 24.83
C CYS A 28 -30.20 -8.29 25.11
N VAL A 29 -30.61 -9.33 24.36
CA VAL A 29 -31.98 -9.87 24.39
C VAL A 29 -32.23 -10.77 25.62
N SER A 30 -31.27 -11.61 26.01
CA SER A 30 -31.40 -12.51 27.17
C SER A 30 -30.07 -12.87 27.80
N LYS A 31 -30.08 -13.42 29.02
CA LYS A 31 -28.86 -13.92 29.69
C LYS A 31 -28.21 -15.08 28.93
N LYS A 32 -29.02 -15.97 28.36
CA LYS A 32 -28.54 -17.12 27.59
C LYS A 32 -27.83 -16.63 26.31
N LEU A 33 -28.49 -15.79 25.53
CA LEU A 33 -27.92 -15.20 24.31
C LEU A 33 -26.68 -14.35 24.60
N ARG A 34 -26.64 -13.64 25.72
CA ARG A 34 -25.44 -12.91 26.17
C ARG A 34 -24.24 -13.83 26.39
N SER A 35 -24.46 -15.01 26.96
CA SER A 35 -23.40 -16.00 27.16
C SER A 35 -22.83 -16.47 25.83
N PHE A 36 -23.68 -16.91 24.89
CA PHE A 36 -23.26 -17.36 23.56
C PHE A 36 -22.58 -16.26 22.74
N ALA A 37 -23.15 -15.06 22.75
CA ALA A 37 -22.57 -13.90 22.06
C ALA A 37 -21.29 -13.36 22.73
N SER A 38 -20.85 -13.93 23.84
CA SER A 38 -19.59 -13.61 24.51
C SER A 38 -18.51 -14.67 24.33
N GLU A 39 -18.80 -15.76 23.61
CA GLU A 39 -17.82 -16.82 23.33
C GLU A 39 -16.61 -16.28 22.56
N ASP A 40 -15.42 -16.52 23.10
CA ASP A 40 -14.20 -15.98 22.50
C ASP A 40 -13.90 -16.59 21.12
N SER A 41 -14.31 -17.84 20.88
CA SER A 41 -14.20 -18.50 19.57
C SER A 41 -15.01 -17.81 18.46
N LEU A 42 -16.13 -17.16 18.82
CA LEU A 42 -16.95 -16.37 17.91
C LEU A 42 -16.25 -15.04 17.58
N TRP A 43 -15.75 -14.34 18.60
CA TRP A 43 -15.03 -13.08 18.42
C TRP A 43 -13.67 -13.26 17.73
N PHE A 44 -13.01 -14.40 17.94
CA PHE A 44 -11.85 -14.81 17.16
C PHE A 44 -12.16 -14.81 15.66
N LYS A 45 -13.28 -15.42 15.23
CA LYS A 45 -13.69 -15.41 13.82
C LYS A 45 -13.91 -14.00 13.29
N PHE A 46 -14.57 -13.13 14.06
CA PHE A 46 -14.77 -11.74 13.65
C PHE A 46 -13.46 -10.97 13.55
N CYS A 47 -12.57 -11.09 14.53
CA CYS A 47 -11.25 -10.46 14.50
C CYS A 47 -10.38 -10.98 13.34
N SER A 48 -10.39 -12.29 13.10
CA SER A 48 -9.67 -12.91 11.98
C SER A 48 -10.21 -12.44 10.64
N GLN A 49 -11.54 -12.44 10.46
CA GLN A 49 -12.16 -12.03 9.19
C GLN A 49 -12.03 -10.52 8.94
N ASP A 50 -12.36 -9.68 9.92
CA ASP A 50 -12.44 -8.23 9.74
C ASP A 50 -11.07 -7.55 9.83
N LEU A 51 -10.21 -8.02 10.73
CA LEU A 51 -8.99 -7.32 11.09
C LEU A 51 -7.71 -8.10 10.79
N ASP A 52 -7.82 -9.34 10.30
CA ASP A 52 -6.70 -10.26 10.07
C ASP A 52 -5.88 -10.47 11.36
N LEU A 53 -6.58 -10.68 12.47
CA LEU A 53 -5.98 -10.88 13.79
C LEU A 53 -6.09 -12.34 14.23
N ASN A 54 -4.93 -12.94 14.53
CA ASN A 54 -4.84 -14.29 15.10
C ASN A 54 -4.54 -14.28 16.61
N GLN A 55 -4.36 -13.09 17.19
CA GLN A 55 -4.14 -12.88 18.61
C GLN A 55 -4.99 -11.70 19.09
N PRO A 56 -5.41 -11.69 20.37
CA PRO A 56 -6.24 -10.62 20.90
C PRO A 56 -5.39 -9.38 21.19
N ILE A 57 -5.13 -8.55 20.17
CA ILE A 57 -4.31 -7.33 20.28
C ILE A 57 -5.10 -6.06 19.95
N ASP A 58 -4.70 -4.95 20.54
CA ASP A 58 -5.24 -3.62 20.26
C ASP A 58 -4.64 -3.01 18.96
N PRO A 59 -5.10 -1.83 18.51
CA PRO A 59 -4.56 -1.15 17.33
C PRO A 59 -3.07 -0.80 17.38
N LEU A 60 -2.48 -0.73 18.56
CA LEU A 60 -1.07 -0.43 18.78
C LEU A 60 -0.23 -1.71 18.91
N GLY A 61 -0.86 -2.89 18.83
CA GLY A 61 -0.20 -4.18 18.96
C GLY A 61 -0.07 -4.69 20.41
N ASN A 62 -0.67 -4.02 21.40
CA ASN A 62 -0.62 -4.48 22.78
C ASN A 62 -1.59 -5.65 23.00
N PRO A 63 -1.21 -6.67 23.79
CA PRO A 63 -2.10 -7.77 24.13
C PRO A 63 -3.31 -7.29 24.94
N THR A 64 -4.44 -7.91 24.69
CA THR A 64 -5.73 -7.65 25.37
C THR A 64 -6.30 -8.94 25.96
N PRO A 65 -7.22 -8.87 26.93
CA PRO A 65 -7.70 -10.05 27.64
C PRO A 65 -8.49 -11.08 26.81
N SER A 66 -9.12 -10.67 25.70
CA SER A 66 -9.93 -11.56 24.84
C SER A 66 -10.20 -10.92 23.48
N PHE A 67 -10.57 -11.72 22.46
CA PHE A 67 -10.88 -11.20 21.12
C PHE A 67 -12.07 -10.24 21.13
N LYS A 68 -13.04 -10.48 22.02
CA LYS A 68 -14.17 -9.56 22.20
C LYS A 68 -13.72 -8.18 22.67
N VAL A 69 -12.79 -8.14 23.63
CA VAL A 69 -12.22 -6.88 24.12
C VAL A 69 -11.39 -6.21 23.03
N SER A 70 -10.56 -6.97 22.29
CA SER A 70 -9.81 -6.43 21.14
C SER A 70 -10.76 -5.78 20.14
N TYR A 71 -11.80 -6.50 19.68
CA TYR A 71 -12.73 -5.99 18.69
C TYR A 71 -13.40 -4.70 19.15
N LYS A 72 -13.79 -4.62 20.44
CA LYS A 72 -14.35 -3.41 21.02
C LYS A 72 -13.36 -2.24 20.96
N ILE A 73 -12.12 -2.43 21.40
CA ILE A 73 -11.09 -1.38 21.39
C ILE A 73 -10.84 -0.89 19.95
N TRP A 74 -10.76 -1.81 18.99
CA TRP A 74 -10.64 -1.47 17.57
C TRP A 74 -11.81 -0.62 17.06
N ARG A 75 -13.05 -1.00 17.41
CA ARG A 75 -14.25 -0.24 17.04
C ARG A 75 -14.26 1.16 17.65
N GLU A 76 -13.78 1.30 18.88
CA GLU A 76 -13.71 2.60 19.58
C GLU A 76 -12.63 3.50 18.97
N ALA A 77 -11.43 2.95 18.72
CA ALA A 77 -10.28 3.68 18.17
C ALA A 77 -10.50 4.26 16.76
N PHE A 78 -11.41 3.65 15.99
CA PHE A 78 -11.79 4.08 14.64
C PHE A 78 -13.28 4.44 14.54
N SER A 79 -13.92 4.77 15.66
CA SER A 79 -15.37 5.03 15.73
C SER A 79 -15.87 6.16 14.82
N MET A 80 -15.01 7.10 14.46
CA MET A 80 -15.32 8.21 13.53
C MET A 80 -15.27 7.82 12.05
N TYR A 81 -14.83 6.60 11.72
CA TYR A 81 -14.69 6.12 10.35
C TYR A 81 -15.74 5.05 10.02
N PRO A 82 -16.22 4.98 8.77
CA PRO A 82 -17.02 3.87 8.29
C PRO A 82 -16.27 2.55 8.49
N TRP A 83 -16.89 1.62 9.22
CA TRP A 83 -16.19 0.42 9.69
C TRP A 83 -15.71 -0.48 8.54
N LEU A 84 -16.48 -0.57 7.46
CA LEU A 84 -16.09 -1.36 6.28
C LEU A 84 -14.84 -0.79 5.60
N LEU A 85 -14.69 0.53 5.60
CA LEU A 85 -13.49 1.19 5.07
C LEU A 85 -12.26 0.90 5.94
N VAL A 86 -12.42 0.92 7.27
CA VAL A 86 -11.34 0.56 8.22
C VAL A 86 -10.86 -0.87 7.99
N ILE A 87 -11.78 -1.82 7.86
CA ILE A 87 -11.49 -3.23 7.53
C ILE A 87 -10.69 -3.32 6.22
N ARG A 88 -11.14 -2.62 5.17
CA ARG A 88 -10.49 -2.63 3.86
C ARG A 88 -9.05 -2.13 3.94
N VAL A 89 -8.82 -0.99 4.60
CA VAL A 89 -7.47 -0.42 4.76
C VAL A 89 -6.59 -1.32 5.63
N LYS A 90 -7.12 -1.89 6.73
CA LYS A 90 -6.38 -2.85 7.56
C LYS A 90 -5.93 -4.07 6.77
N ARG A 91 -6.78 -4.62 5.91
CA ARG A 91 -6.43 -5.75 5.03
C ARG A 91 -5.38 -5.36 4.00
N CYS A 92 -5.49 -4.18 3.38
CA CYS A 92 -4.47 -3.66 2.46
C CYS A 92 -3.08 -3.60 3.13
N TRP A 93 -2.99 -2.97 4.31
CA TRP A 93 -1.75 -2.92 5.07
C TRP A 93 -1.30 -4.28 5.60
N GLY A 94 -2.23 -5.16 6.01
CA GLY A 94 -1.92 -6.51 6.46
C GLY A 94 -1.20 -7.33 5.40
N ARG A 95 -1.72 -7.30 4.16
CA ARG A 95 -1.10 -7.94 3.00
C ARG A 95 0.32 -7.44 2.71
N LEU A 96 0.48 -6.11 2.66
CA LEU A 96 1.79 -5.49 2.47
C LEU A 96 2.77 -5.86 3.60
N ASN A 97 2.35 -5.76 4.85
CA ASN A 97 3.19 -6.12 6.00
C ASN A 97 3.60 -7.59 5.99
N ASN A 98 2.65 -8.51 5.73
CA ASN A 98 2.93 -9.94 5.63
C ASN A 98 3.95 -10.24 4.52
N TRP A 99 3.81 -9.57 3.36
CA TRP A 99 4.79 -9.73 2.28
C TRP A 99 6.17 -9.20 2.68
N LEU A 100 6.24 -8.04 3.31
CA LEU A 100 7.50 -7.42 3.75
C LEU A 100 8.19 -8.25 4.85
N ASP A 101 7.44 -8.82 5.79
CA ASP A 101 7.97 -9.70 6.83
C ASP A 101 8.74 -10.89 6.27
N ILE A 102 8.24 -11.45 5.17
CA ILE A 102 8.82 -12.63 4.55
C ILE A 102 9.95 -12.25 3.58
N ASN A 103 9.74 -11.19 2.78
CA ASN A 103 10.57 -10.92 1.61
C ASN A 103 11.53 -9.75 1.80
N PHE A 104 11.15 -8.70 2.53
CA PHE A 104 11.94 -7.48 2.66
C PHE A 104 11.87 -6.84 4.07
N PRO A 105 12.35 -7.53 5.12
CA PRO A 105 12.27 -7.05 6.51
C PRO A 105 12.96 -5.70 6.73
N GLU A 106 14.01 -5.41 5.97
CA GLU A 106 14.77 -4.16 6.04
C GLU A 106 13.89 -2.97 5.63
N ALA A 107 13.07 -3.12 4.59
CA ALA A 107 12.10 -2.10 4.22
C ALA A 107 10.94 -2.02 5.21
N LYS A 108 10.50 -3.16 5.78
CA LYS A 108 9.50 -3.16 6.86
C LYS A 108 9.95 -2.32 8.05
N ALA A 109 11.22 -2.42 8.44
CA ALA A 109 11.78 -1.68 9.57
C ALA A 109 11.74 -0.16 9.38
N THR A 110 11.61 0.33 8.14
CA THR A 110 11.44 1.76 7.86
C THR A 110 10.00 2.26 8.04
N LEU A 111 9.00 1.37 8.13
CA LEU A 111 7.61 1.78 8.29
C LEU A 111 7.39 2.41 9.65
N ARG A 112 6.81 3.60 9.66
CA ARG A 112 6.52 4.35 10.87
C ARG A 112 5.15 3.95 11.43
N THR A 113 5.02 4.00 12.75
CA THR A 113 3.73 3.83 13.42
C THR A 113 2.72 4.84 12.90
N GLY A 114 1.46 4.43 12.77
CA GLY A 114 0.38 5.30 12.33
C GLY A 114 0.19 6.53 13.22
N VAL A 115 -0.27 7.62 12.62
CA VAL A 115 -0.46 8.91 13.31
C VAL A 115 -1.77 8.96 14.11
N SER A 116 -1.90 9.95 15.00
CA SER A 116 -3.16 10.23 15.70
C SER A 116 -4.10 11.11 14.86
N GLU A 117 -5.38 11.20 15.26
CA GLU A 117 -6.31 12.17 14.64
C GLU A 117 -5.86 13.61 14.81
N ALA A 118 -5.25 13.94 15.95
CA ALA A 118 -4.76 15.29 16.22
C ALA A 118 -3.65 15.66 15.24
N ASP A 119 -2.74 14.73 14.94
CA ASP A 119 -1.66 14.92 13.96
C ASP A 119 -2.23 15.13 12.56
N ILE A 120 -3.25 14.36 12.16
CA ILE A 120 -3.92 14.52 10.86
C ILE A 120 -4.62 15.89 10.78
N GLN A 121 -5.30 16.30 11.85
CA GLN A 121 -5.98 17.60 11.90
C GLN A 121 -4.98 18.75 11.82
N GLU A 122 -3.84 18.64 12.50
CA GLU A 122 -2.76 19.61 12.44
C GLU A 122 -2.13 19.67 11.03
N PHE A 123 -1.89 18.52 10.41
CA PHE A 123 -1.44 18.40 9.03
C PHE A 123 -2.39 19.13 8.06
N GLU A 124 -3.70 18.84 8.15
CA GLU A 124 -4.74 19.47 7.33
C GLU A 124 -4.78 20.99 7.53
N ARG A 125 -4.59 21.45 8.77
CA ARG A 125 -4.54 22.88 9.13
C ARG A 125 -3.32 23.56 8.52
N ILE A 126 -2.14 22.95 8.61
CA ILE A 126 -0.88 23.49 8.07
C ILE A 126 -0.95 23.65 6.56
N LEU A 127 -1.43 22.62 5.84
CA LEU A 127 -1.49 22.63 4.37
C LEU A 127 -2.81 23.22 3.82
N LYS A 128 -3.78 23.51 4.68
CA LYS A 128 -5.11 24.03 4.31
C LYS A 128 -5.82 23.12 3.30
N VAL A 129 -5.73 21.80 3.52
CA VAL A 129 -6.37 20.75 2.72
C VAL A 129 -7.27 19.89 3.61
N LYS A 130 -8.13 19.08 2.99
CA LYS A 130 -8.86 18.01 3.67
C LYS A 130 -8.51 16.70 3.02
N LEU A 131 -7.90 15.79 3.78
CA LEU A 131 -7.51 14.50 3.27
C LEU A 131 -8.77 13.67 2.94
N PRO A 132 -8.78 12.96 1.80
CA PRO A 132 -9.76 11.90 1.56
C PRO A 132 -9.82 10.92 2.74
N LEU A 133 -11.01 10.44 3.08
CA LEU A 133 -11.21 9.54 4.22
C LEU A 133 -10.34 8.27 4.15
N PRO A 134 -10.21 7.58 2.99
CA PRO A 134 -9.35 6.40 2.91
C PRO A 134 -7.88 6.75 3.16
N THR A 135 -7.40 7.88 2.63
CA THR A 135 -6.05 8.42 2.90
C THR A 135 -5.83 8.73 4.38
N ARG A 136 -6.81 9.31 5.09
CA ARG A 136 -6.70 9.53 6.55
C ARG A 136 -6.48 8.21 7.28
N ILE A 137 -7.28 7.19 6.96
CA ILE A 137 -7.18 5.88 7.59
C ILE A 137 -5.86 5.20 7.23
N LEU A 138 -5.36 5.34 6.00
CA LEU A 138 -4.03 4.84 5.61
C LEU A 138 -2.94 5.38 6.53
N TYR A 139 -2.93 6.70 6.78
CA TYR A 139 -1.97 7.34 7.69
C TYR A 139 -2.20 6.97 9.17
N ARG A 140 -3.46 6.74 9.60
CA ARG A 140 -3.75 6.20 10.94
C ARG A 140 -3.15 4.81 11.17
N PHE A 141 -2.92 4.02 10.11
CA PHE A 141 -2.24 2.73 10.20
C PHE A 141 -0.73 2.82 10.07
N CYS A 142 -0.22 3.71 9.21
CA CYS A 142 1.21 3.87 8.99
C CYS A 142 1.54 5.29 8.53
N ASP A 143 2.44 5.98 9.25
CA ASP A 143 2.94 7.31 8.89
C ASP A 143 4.03 7.23 7.80
N GLY A 144 3.79 6.49 6.72
CA GLY A 144 4.79 6.28 5.67
C GLY A 144 6.09 5.64 6.16
N GLN A 145 7.19 5.97 5.49
CA GLN A 145 8.52 5.43 5.76
C GLN A 145 9.45 6.45 6.40
N GLU A 146 10.44 6.01 7.15
CA GLU A 146 11.60 6.83 7.46
C GLU A 146 12.26 7.28 6.15
N PHE A 147 12.08 8.56 5.85
CA PHE A 147 12.53 9.17 4.62
C PHE A 147 13.67 10.13 4.93
N THR A 148 14.87 9.73 4.57
CA THR A 148 16.05 10.59 4.67
C THR A 148 16.34 11.14 3.29
N SER A 149 15.97 12.39 3.04
CA SER A 149 16.47 13.14 1.88
C SER A 149 17.60 14.04 2.33
N GLY A 150 18.82 13.79 1.85
CA GLY A 150 19.99 14.58 2.23
C GLY A 150 21.25 14.26 1.44
N PRO A 151 22.24 15.16 1.43
CA PRO A 151 23.50 15.00 0.69
C PRO A 151 24.39 13.85 1.20
N LEU A 152 24.04 13.25 2.34
CA LEU A 152 24.73 12.10 2.95
C LEU A 152 24.18 10.75 2.51
N VAL A 153 23.07 10.72 1.77
CA VAL A 153 22.66 9.50 1.09
C VAL A 153 23.64 9.35 -0.07
N SER A 154 24.30 8.19 -0.16
CA SER A 154 25.20 7.88 -1.27
C SER A 154 24.52 8.20 -2.61
N ALA A 155 25.28 8.40 -3.68
CA ALA A 155 24.71 8.72 -4.99
C ALA A 155 23.61 7.75 -5.47
N GLN A 156 23.60 6.54 -4.88
CA GLN A 156 22.64 5.46 -5.06
C GLN A 156 21.30 5.59 -4.29
N GLY A 157 21.10 6.56 -3.39
CA GLY A 157 19.88 6.61 -2.58
C GLY A 157 19.81 5.45 -1.56
N SER A 158 18.81 5.46 -0.68
CA SER A 158 18.41 4.24 0.04
C SER A 158 17.50 3.42 -0.89
N SER A 159 17.64 2.08 -0.89
CA SER A 159 16.95 1.14 -1.79
C SER A 159 15.69 0.50 -1.18
N LEU A 160 15.29 0.99 -0.01
CA LEU A 160 14.24 0.43 0.85
C LEU A 160 12.85 1.01 0.58
N GLY A 161 12.61 1.56 -0.60
CA GLY A 161 11.38 2.29 -0.90
C GLY A 161 10.22 1.32 -1.07
N LEU A 162 9.13 1.54 -0.34
CA LEU A 162 7.96 0.66 -0.32
C LEU A 162 7.29 0.61 -1.69
N ILE A 163 7.25 1.74 -2.39
CA ILE A 163 6.69 1.84 -3.74
C ILE A 163 7.63 1.19 -4.77
N GLY A 164 8.92 1.06 -4.43
CA GLY A 164 9.94 0.49 -5.28
C GLY A 164 10.34 1.42 -6.42
N GLY A 165 10.96 0.85 -7.44
CA GLY A 165 11.30 1.59 -8.65
C GLY A 165 12.04 0.74 -9.66
N TYR A 166 12.98 1.35 -10.36
CA TYR A 166 13.74 0.71 -11.43
C TYR A 166 15.13 1.34 -11.55
N SER A 167 16.04 0.56 -12.11
CA SER A 167 17.41 0.96 -12.42
C SER A 167 17.65 0.73 -13.91
N PHE A 168 18.18 1.73 -14.61
CA PHE A 168 18.61 1.61 -16.01
C PHE A 168 19.69 2.65 -16.31
N TYR A 169 20.75 2.23 -17.01
CA TYR A 169 21.96 3.05 -17.19
C TYR A 169 22.46 3.59 -15.84
N ASP A 170 22.57 4.90 -15.69
CA ASP A 170 22.91 5.64 -14.48
C ASP A 170 21.66 6.16 -13.72
N HIS A 171 20.46 5.88 -14.22
CA HIS A 171 19.21 6.23 -13.57
C HIS A 171 18.79 5.17 -12.56
N LEU A 172 18.86 5.51 -11.28
CA LEU A 172 18.29 4.73 -10.19
C LEU A 172 17.12 5.49 -9.60
N ILE A 173 15.95 4.83 -9.55
CA ILE A 173 14.75 5.37 -8.94
C ILE A 173 14.25 4.38 -7.91
N ASN A 174 14.03 4.88 -6.70
CA ASN A 174 13.40 4.12 -5.65
C ASN A 174 12.53 5.08 -4.82
N VAL A 175 11.24 4.75 -4.70
CA VAL A 175 10.21 5.67 -4.21
C VAL A 175 9.73 5.25 -2.83
N TYR A 176 9.64 6.24 -1.96
CA TYR A 176 9.19 6.11 -0.58
C TYR A 176 7.78 6.65 -0.43
N LEU A 177 6.98 5.97 0.37
CA LEU A 177 5.76 6.56 0.91
C LEU A 177 6.15 7.56 2.00
N LEU A 178 5.77 8.83 1.85
CA LEU A 178 6.25 9.88 2.73
C LEU A 178 5.45 9.96 4.05
N PRO A 179 6.14 10.19 5.19
CA PRO A 179 5.52 10.55 6.45
C PRO A 179 4.93 11.97 6.38
N LEU A 180 3.92 12.27 7.20
CA LEU A 180 3.16 13.53 7.10
C LEU A 180 4.04 14.78 7.21
N ASN A 181 5.11 14.75 8.02
CA ASN A 181 6.07 15.85 8.12
C ASN A 181 6.81 16.10 6.79
N GLU A 182 7.21 15.05 6.09
CA GLU A 182 7.86 15.13 4.78
C GLU A 182 6.87 15.51 3.68
N VAL A 183 5.62 15.05 3.77
CA VAL A 183 4.53 15.53 2.90
C VAL A 183 4.40 17.04 3.04
N ILE A 184 4.39 17.59 4.26
CA ILE A 184 4.32 19.05 4.50
C ILE A 184 5.52 19.76 3.85
N SER A 185 6.73 19.29 4.13
CA SER A 185 7.97 19.90 3.63
C SER A 185 8.02 19.91 2.09
N ASN A 186 7.80 18.76 1.47
CA ASN A 186 7.84 18.61 0.02
C ASN A 186 6.71 19.37 -0.68
N THR A 187 5.50 19.34 -0.12
CA THR A 187 4.37 20.09 -0.67
C THR A 187 4.62 21.59 -0.63
N LYS A 188 5.15 22.13 0.48
CA LYS A 188 5.48 23.56 0.58
C LYS A 188 6.56 23.99 -0.41
N VAL A 189 7.55 23.14 -0.68
CA VAL A 189 8.59 23.42 -1.67
C VAL A 189 8.00 23.46 -3.07
N ILE A 190 7.21 22.46 -3.44
CA ILE A 190 6.67 22.35 -4.81
C ILE A 190 5.59 23.42 -5.08
N LEU A 191 4.73 23.74 -4.10
CA LEU A 191 3.70 24.77 -4.25
C LEU A 191 4.26 26.21 -4.36
N ARG A 192 5.56 26.44 -4.11
CA ARG A 192 6.21 27.72 -4.44
C ARG A 192 6.42 27.89 -5.95
N HIS A 193 6.31 26.81 -6.72
CA HIS A 193 6.51 26.85 -8.15
C HIS A 193 5.31 27.53 -8.85
N PRO A 194 5.52 28.49 -9.77
CA PRO A 194 4.45 29.24 -10.44
C PRO A 194 3.42 28.37 -11.16
N SER A 195 3.84 27.19 -11.63
CA SER A 195 2.99 26.23 -12.33
C SER A 195 1.91 25.60 -11.45
N PHE A 196 2.01 25.75 -10.12
CA PHE A 196 1.00 25.26 -9.19
C PHE A 196 0.12 26.41 -8.73
N SER A 197 -1.18 26.32 -9.02
CA SER A 197 -2.15 27.28 -8.52
C SER A 197 -2.23 27.19 -6.99
N SER A 198 -2.23 28.33 -6.30
CA SER A 198 -2.49 28.41 -4.86
C SER A 198 -3.87 27.88 -4.44
N ARG A 199 -4.79 27.70 -5.41
CA ARG A 199 -6.10 27.07 -5.20
C ARG A 199 -6.05 25.54 -5.28
N SER A 200 -5.01 24.99 -5.89
CA SER A 200 -4.88 23.55 -6.07
C SER A 200 -4.62 22.86 -4.72
N LYS A 201 -5.30 21.73 -4.49
CA LYS A 201 -5.26 20.98 -3.23
C LYS A 201 -4.39 19.74 -3.35
N TYR A 202 -3.24 19.88 -4.01
CA TYR A 202 -2.28 18.81 -4.18
C TYR A 202 -1.33 18.73 -2.99
N ILE A 203 -1.05 17.50 -2.56
CA ILE A 203 0.00 17.18 -1.59
C ILE A 203 0.93 16.11 -2.15
N VAL A 204 2.20 16.13 -1.76
CA VAL A 204 3.22 15.18 -2.21
C VAL A 204 3.24 13.98 -1.25
N VAL A 205 2.66 12.85 -1.65
CA VAL A 205 2.51 11.67 -0.77
C VAL A 205 3.63 10.64 -0.93
N ALA A 206 4.34 10.67 -2.05
CA ALA A 206 5.50 9.81 -2.27
C ALA A 206 6.57 10.51 -3.08
N ALA A 207 7.84 10.19 -2.81
CA ALA A 207 8.98 10.76 -3.51
C ALA A 207 10.13 9.76 -3.64
N SER A 208 10.93 9.90 -4.70
CA SER A 208 12.21 9.21 -4.78
C SER A 208 13.25 9.86 -3.87
N SER A 209 14.14 9.03 -3.30
CA SER A 209 15.30 9.49 -2.53
C SER A 209 16.53 9.76 -3.39
N THR A 210 16.43 9.54 -4.71
CA THR A 210 17.55 9.55 -5.66
C THR A 210 17.70 10.89 -6.38
N HIS A 211 18.81 11.05 -7.09
CA HIS A 211 19.12 12.25 -7.89
C HIS A 211 18.02 12.59 -8.90
N VAL A 212 17.44 11.57 -9.54
CA VAL A 212 16.28 11.74 -10.41
C VAL A 212 15.03 11.80 -9.53
N LYS A 213 14.43 12.99 -9.48
CA LYS A 213 13.26 13.25 -8.62
C LYS A 213 11.99 12.75 -9.28
N LYS A 214 11.37 11.75 -8.67
CA LYS A 214 10.04 11.25 -9.00
C LYS A 214 9.10 11.59 -7.86
N PHE A 215 7.98 12.23 -8.15
CA PHE A 215 7.00 12.67 -7.16
C PHE A 215 5.61 12.15 -7.48
N PHE A 216 4.88 11.78 -6.43
CA PHE A 216 3.48 11.44 -6.51
C PHE A 216 2.64 12.46 -5.73
N PHE A 217 1.56 12.91 -6.36
CA PHE A 217 0.69 13.97 -5.88
C PHE A 217 -0.72 13.43 -5.65
N LEU A 218 -1.23 13.56 -4.43
CA LEU A 218 -2.64 13.32 -4.16
C LEU A 218 -3.40 14.65 -4.32
N ASN A 219 -4.42 14.65 -5.17
CA ASN A 219 -5.41 15.72 -5.21
C ASN A 219 -6.43 15.48 -4.09
N CYS A 220 -6.37 16.27 -3.03
CA CYS A 220 -7.25 16.14 -1.87
C CYS A 220 -8.72 16.49 -2.17
N THR A 221 -9.02 17.15 -3.29
CA THR A 221 -10.39 17.45 -3.70
C THR A 221 -11.02 16.31 -4.49
N THR A 222 -10.28 15.74 -5.44
CA THR A 222 -10.80 14.69 -6.33
C THR A 222 -10.45 13.27 -5.88
N GLY A 223 -9.57 13.11 -4.90
CA GLY A 223 -9.03 11.82 -4.46
C GLY A 223 -8.12 11.14 -5.47
N GLN A 224 -7.78 11.81 -6.59
CA GLN A 224 -6.92 11.24 -7.62
C GLN A 224 -5.43 11.35 -7.25
N LEU A 225 -4.69 10.29 -7.53
CA LEU A 225 -3.25 10.19 -7.37
C LEU A 225 -2.62 10.44 -8.73
N HIS A 226 -1.59 11.28 -8.75
CA HIS A 226 -0.87 11.61 -9.96
C HIS A 226 0.62 11.37 -9.77
N VAL A 227 1.32 11.17 -10.87
CA VAL A 227 2.79 11.13 -10.91
C VAL A 227 3.27 12.32 -11.76
N GLY A 228 4.30 13.00 -11.28
CA GLY A 228 4.93 14.10 -12.00
C GLY A 228 5.60 13.63 -13.29
N THR A 229 5.56 14.48 -14.31
CA THR A 229 6.22 14.25 -15.61
C THR A 229 7.44 15.15 -15.78
N GLU A 230 8.13 15.06 -16.92
CA GLU A 230 9.25 15.95 -17.24
C GLU A 230 8.81 17.42 -17.25
N ASN A 231 7.57 17.68 -17.65
CA ASN A 231 6.96 19.02 -17.68
C ASN A 231 6.51 19.54 -16.31
N LEU A 232 6.68 18.79 -15.22
CA LEU A 232 6.29 19.21 -13.87
C LEU A 232 6.88 20.59 -13.48
N PRO A 233 8.18 20.89 -13.71
CA PRO A 233 8.74 22.20 -13.41
C PRO A 233 8.38 23.28 -14.44
N ILE A 234 7.76 22.93 -15.56
CA ILE A 234 7.43 23.90 -16.62
C ILE A 234 5.99 24.36 -16.43
N ASN A 235 5.05 23.43 -16.47
CA ASN A 235 3.61 23.71 -16.46
C ASN A 235 2.84 22.86 -15.44
N GLY A 236 3.53 22.14 -14.54
CA GLY A 236 2.87 21.26 -13.58
C GLY A 236 2.36 19.97 -14.21
N GLY A 237 2.96 19.53 -15.33
CA GLY A 237 2.57 18.31 -16.05
C GLY A 237 2.58 17.08 -15.16
N MET A 238 1.43 16.39 -15.10
CA MET A 238 1.22 15.18 -14.29
C MET A 238 0.33 14.18 -15.03
N LEU A 239 0.48 12.90 -14.70
CA LEU A 239 -0.34 11.81 -15.21
C LEU A 239 -1.12 11.13 -14.08
N PRO A 240 -2.40 10.75 -14.29
CA PRO A 240 -3.16 10.00 -13.29
C PRO A 240 -2.59 8.59 -13.13
N CYS A 241 -2.48 8.14 -11.88
CA CYS A 241 -1.99 6.80 -11.54
C CYS A 241 -3.11 5.74 -11.55
N VAL A 242 -4.37 6.16 -11.45
CA VAL A 242 -5.55 5.30 -11.37
C VAL A 242 -6.61 5.79 -12.36
N PRO A 243 -7.32 4.91 -13.08
CA PRO A 243 -8.44 5.33 -13.93
C PRO A 243 -9.52 6.09 -13.15
N ASN A 244 -9.94 7.26 -13.65
CA ASN A 244 -10.94 8.11 -12.99
C ASN A 244 -12.26 7.38 -12.70
N ALA A 245 -12.65 6.42 -13.55
CA ALA A 245 -13.88 5.65 -13.40
C ALA A 245 -13.91 4.75 -12.14
N LEU A 246 -12.76 4.51 -11.50
CA LEU A 246 -12.67 3.73 -10.27
C LEU A 246 -12.75 4.60 -9.01
N ILE A 247 -12.63 5.92 -9.14
CA ILE A 247 -12.62 6.84 -8.00
C ILE A 247 -14.05 7.31 -7.77
N ASN A 248 -14.59 7.00 -6.59
CA ASN A 248 -15.97 7.32 -6.22
C ASN A 248 -16.05 8.01 -4.85
N SER A 249 -16.90 9.03 -4.81
CA SER A 249 -17.30 9.85 -3.64
C SER A 249 -16.21 10.10 -2.59
N VAL A 250 -15.31 11.04 -2.89
CA VAL A 250 -14.23 11.45 -1.97
C VAL A 250 -14.71 12.43 -0.90
N LEU A 251 -15.95 12.94 -1.01
CA LEU A 251 -16.50 14.01 -0.17
C LEU A 251 -17.71 13.61 0.69
N ASP A 252 -18.35 12.45 0.47
CA ASP A 252 -19.51 12.03 1.29
C ASP A 252 -19.10 11.17 2.48
N PHE A 253 -18.86 11.79 3.63
CA PHE A 253 -18.36 11.20 4.89
C PHE A 253 -19.05 9.93 5.43
N ASN A 254 -20.10 9.43 4.79
CA ASN A 254 -20.93 8.31 5.26
C ASN A 254 -21.10 7.16 4.26
N ASP A 255 -20.39 7.15 3.12
CA ASP A 255 -20.45 6.01 2.22
C ASP A 255 -19.40 4.95 2.60
N ASP A 256 -19.84 3.72 2.83
CA ASP A 256 -18.98 2.57 3.05
C ASP A 256 -18.15 2.22 1.79
N GLN A 257 -18.49 2.79 0.63
CA GLN A 257 -17.84 2.55 -0.66
C GLN A 257 -16.87 3.64 -1.11
N GLN A 258 -16.47 4.59 -0.25
CA GLN A 258 -15.49 5.60 -0.65
C GLN A 258 -14.19 4.98 -1.19
N GLN A 259 -13.71 5.51 -2.32
CA GLN A 259 -12.47 5.07 -2.95
C GLN A 259 -11.68 6.28 -3.41
N ASP A 260 -10.48 6.44 -2.85
CA ASP A 260 -9.47 7.33 -3.42
C ASP A 260 -8.43 6.50 -4.20
N ALA A 261 -7.70 7.19 -5.07
CA ALA A 261 -6.68 6.57 -5.88
C ALA A 261 -5.49 6.07 -5.07
N MET A 262 -5.24 6.62 -3.88
CA MET A 262 -4.10 6.22 -3.05
C MET A 262 -4.31 4.81 -2.49
N LEU A 263 -5.50 4.52 -1.93
CA LEU A 263 -5.86 3.18 -1.48
C LEU A 263 -5.89 2.19 -2.65
N LEU A 264 -6.54 2.55 -3.76
CA LEU A 264 -6.63 1.68 -4.94
C LEU A 264 -5.24 1.32 -5.50
N TRP A 265 -4.34 2.31 -5.56
CA TRP A 265 -2.98 2.11 -6.03
C TRP A 265 -2.20 1.18 -5.09
N LEU A 266 -2.30 1.36 -3.77
CA LEU A 266 -1.62 0.51 -2.78
C LEU A 266 -2.15 -0.93 -2.78
N GLU A 267 -3.47 -1.11 -2.94
CA GLU A 267 -4.09 -2.44 -3.05
C GLU A 267 -3.56 -3.20 -4.28
N GLU A 268 -3.47 -2.52 -5.42
CA GLU A 268 -2.91 -3.10 -6.65
C GLU A 268 -1.41 -3.38 -6.52
N HIS A 269 -0.65 -2.49 -5.87
CA HIS A 269 0.78 -2.68 -5.60
C HIS A 269 1.02 -3.92 -4.73
N GLY A 270 0.28 -4.06 -3.63
CA GLY A 270 0.33 -5.24 -2.77
C GLY A 270 -0.04 -6.52 -3.53
N ARG A 271 -1.12 -6.48 -4.33
CA ARG A 271 -1.55 -7.62 -5.16
C ARG A 271 -0.47 -8.05 -6.16
N ARG A 272 0.28 -7.09 -6.75
CA ARG A 272 1.38 -7.39 -7.68
C ARG A 272 2.59 -8.02 -6.98
N LEU A 273 2.88 -7.60 -5.75
CA LEU A 273 3.92 -8.21 -4.91
C LEU A 273 3.55 -9.65 -4.52
N GLU A 274 2.32 -9.86 -4.02
CA GLU A 274 1.82 -11.17 -3.60
C GLU A 274 1.80 -12.20 -4.74
N ASN A 275 1.33 -11.78 -5.92
CA ASN A 275 1.27 -12.67 -7.08
C ASN A 275 2.60 -12.77 -7.85
N GLY A 276 3.66 -12.11 -7.36
CA GLY A 276 4.98 -12.14 -7.98
C GLY A 276 5.07 -11.44 -9.35
N VAL A 277 4.11 -10.57 -9.70
CA VAL A 277 4.21 -9.75 -10.91
C VAL A 277 5.43 -8.84 -10.79
N ILE A 278 5.62 -8.21 -9.63
CA ILE A 278 6.83 -7.48 -9.27
C ILE A 278 7.48 -8.16 -8.07
N LYS A 279 8.81 -8.11 -7.97
CA LYS A 279 9.57 -8.85 -6.96
C LYS A 279 10.71 -8.01 -6.41
N LEU A 280 11.24 -8.47 -5.28
CA LEU A 280 12.51 -8.00 -4.80
C LEU A 280 13.62 -8.46 -5.74
N HIS A 281 14.49 -7.52 -6.10
CA HIS A 281 15.67 -7.78 -6.91
C HIS A 281 16.92 -7.37 -6.13
N GLU A 282 17.99 -8.13 -6.31
CA GLU A 282 19.29 -7.82 -5.74
C GLU A 282 20.31 -7.60 -6.85
N GLU A 283 20.93 -6.43 -6.85
CA GLU A 283 21.98 -6.07 -7.81
C GLU A 283 23.12 -5.40 -7.05
N GLY A 284 24.35 -5.92 -7.21
CA GLY A 284 25.52 -5.39 -6.52
C GLY A 284 25.42 -5.43 -4.99
N GLY A 285 24.68 -6.39 -4.43
CA GLY A 285 24.42 -6.50 -2.98
C GLY A 285 23.35 -5.54 -2.45
N ILE A 286 22.69 -4.78 -3.34
CA ILE A 286 21.61 -3.85 -2.98
C ILE A 286 20.27 -4.48 -3.35
N ARG A 287 19.43 -4.69 -2.35
CA ARG A 287 18.07 -5.22 -2.50
C ARG A 287 17.06 -4.08 -2.67
N SER A 288 16.16 -4.20 -3.63
CA SER A 288 15.08 -3.22 -3.87
C SER A 288 13.86 -3.87 -4.54
N ILE A 289 12.68 -3.27 -4.38
CA ILE A 289 11.48 -3.69 -5.12
C ILE A 289 11.62 -3.22 -6.57
N SER A 290 11.72 -4.17 -7.49
CA SER A 290 11.83 -3.90 -8.92
C SER A 290 10.45 -3.86 -9.56
N LEU A 291 10.10 -2.74 -10.19
CA LEU A 291 8.84 -2.57 -10.90
C LEU A 291 8.81 -3.23 -12.28
N PHE A 292 9.92 -3.82 -12.72
CA PHE A 292 9.95 -4.62 -13.94
C PHE A 292 9.13 -5.90 -13.73
N PRO A 293 8.09 -6.13 -14.55
CA PRO A 293 7.28 -7.34 -14.41
C PRO A 293 8.10 -8.61 -14.64
N GLU A 294 7.83 -9.65 -13.85
CA GLU A 294 8.51 -10.95 -13.98
C GLU A 294 7.64 -12.03 -14.62
N GLU A 295 6.32 -11.85 -14.62
CA GLU A 295 5.34 -12.84 -15.07
C GLU A 295 4.56 -12.36 -16.31
N PRO A 296 4.15 -13.27 -17.21
CA PRO A 296 3.27 -12.95 -18.34
C PRO A 296 1.92 -12.37 -17.89
N PRO A 297 1.24 -11.56 -18.73
CA PRO A 297 1.62 -11.16 -20.09
C PRO A 297 2.57 -9.96 -20.15
N LEU A 298 2.91 -9.37 -19.01
CA LEU A 298 3.74 -8.16 -18.92
C LEU A 298 5.24 -8.42 -19.06
N CYS A 299 5.60 -9.70 -19.19
CA CYS A 299 6.95 -10.21 -19.34
C CYS A 299 6.95 -11.29 -20.44
N SER A 300 7.93 -11.25 -21.33
CA SER A 300 8.15 -12.23 -22.38
C SER A 300 9.37 -13.10 -22.06
N THR A 301 9.29 -14.39 -22.33
CA THR A 301 10.40 -15.33 -22.12
C THR A 301 10.60 -16.20 -23.36
N ALA A 302 11.84 -16.33 -23.79
CA ALA A 302 12.26 -17.24 -24.86
C ALA A 302 13.46 -18.08 -24.40
N VAL A 303 13.56 -19.32 -24.86
CA VAL A 303 14.71 -20.19 -24.58
C VAL A 303 15.33 -20.61 -25.90
N THR A 304 16.64 -20.38 -26.06
CA THR A 304 17.40 -20.80 -27.23
C THR A 304 18.77 -21.29 -26.81
N ASN A 305 19.23 -22.42 -27.37
CA ASN A 305 20.57 -22.98 -27.12
C ASN A 305 20.97 -23.06 -25.63
N GLY A 306 20.02 -23.43 -24.76
CA GLY A 306 20.27 -23.51 -23.31
C GLY A 306 20.35 -22.15 -22.60
N VAL A 307 20.01 -21.04 -23.25
CA VAL A 307 19.90 -19.72 -22.64
C VAL A 307 18.42 -19.31 -22.57
N LYS A 308 17.94 -19.03 -21.35
CA LYS A 308 16.62 -18.43 -21.12
C LYS A 308 16.78 -16.92 -21.12
N VAL A 309 16.15 -16.26 -22.09
CA VAL A 309 16.07 -14.80 -22.20
C VAL A 309 14.69 -14.37 -21.70
N ARG A 310 14.67 -13.43 -20.76
CA ARG A 310 13.46 -12.78 -20.25
C ARG A 310 13.54 -11.30 -20.55
N ALA A 311 12.46 -10.73 -21.08
CA ALA A 311 12.34 -9.31 -21.37
C ALA A 311 11.06 -8.75 -20.75
N SER A 312 11.17 -7.60 -20.09
CA SER A 312 10.01 -6.87 -19.56
C SER A 312 10.21 -5.37 -19.68
N THR A 313 9.13 -4.62 -19.53
CA THR A 313 9.11 -3.17 -19.76
C THR A 313 8.43 -2.44 -18.62
N VAL A 314 8.85 -1.22 -18.37
CA VAL A 314 8.23 -0.31 -17.41
C VAL A 314 8.08 1.07 -18.02
N PHE A 315 6.96 1.72 -17.74
CA PHE A 315 6.69 3.10 -18.15
C PHE A 315 7.40 4.10 -17.22
N ILE A 316 8.00 5.14 -17.80
CA ILE A 316 8.80 6.16 -17.12
C ILE A 316 8.06 7.51 -17.18
N PRO A 317 7.11 7.76 -16.26
CA PRO A 317 6.29 8.97 -16.30
C PRO A 317 7.12 10.24 -16.13
N GLU A 318 8.15 10.24 -15.30
CA GLU A 318 9.00 11.40 -15.01
C GLU A 318 9.85 11.87 -16.19
N SER A 319 9.98 11.06 -17.25
CA SER A 319 10.61 11.44 -18.52
C SER A 319 9.59 11.68 -19.63
N THR A 320 8.28 11.61 -19.35
CA THR A 320 7.26 11.80 -20.38
C THR A 320 7.08 13.28 -20.68
N ASP A 321 7.13 13.65 -21.96
CA ASP A 321 6.78 14.98 -22.43
C ASP A 321 5.31 15.00 -22.89
N LEU A 322 4.52 15.86 -22.26
CA LEU A 322 3.10 16.10 -22.55
C LEU A 322 2.83 17.42 -23.30
N GLN A 323 3.83 18.03 -23.94
CA GLN A 323 3.59 19.21 -24.78
C GLN A 323 2.58 18.87 -25.89
N ILE A 324 1.66 19.80 -26.17
CA ILE A 324 0.49 19.60 -27.04
C ILE A 324 0.91 19.16 -28.46
N ASP A 325 2.04 19.67 -28.95
CA ASP A 325 2.47 19.47 -30.33
C ASP A 325 3.45 18.30 -30.52
N ASN A 326 3.99 17.70 -29.44
CA ASN A 326 4.98 16.62 -29.52
C ASN A 326 5.00 15.74 -28.26
N GLN A 327 3.93 14.98 -28.03
CA GLN A 327 3.87 14.06 -26.90
C GLN A 327 4.88 12.92 -27.07
N SER A 328 5.74 12.72 -26.06
CA SER A 328 6.70 11.62 -26.05
C SER A 328 6.56 10.78 -24.77
N PHE A 329 6.40 9.47 -24.94
CA PHE A 329 6.26 8.52 -23.84
C PHE A 329 7.53 7.69 -23.73
N HIS A 330 8.07 7.60 -22.51
CA HIS A 330 9.32 6.89 -22.25
C HIS A 330 9.06 5.56 -21.56
N PHE A 331 9.76 4.53 -22.04
CA PHE A 331 9.72 3.18 -21.48
C PHE A 331 11.15 2.66 -21.31
N CYS A 332 11.40 1.95 -20.22
CA CYS A 332 12.63 1.19 -20.04
C CYS A 332 12.37 -0.29 -20.29
N PHE A 333 13.35 -0.97 -20.88
CA PHE A 333 13.35 -2.41 -21.11
C PHE A 333 14.43 -3.05 -20.26
N GLN A 334 14.09 -4.16 -19.59
CA GLN A 334 15.07 -5.00 -18.92
C GLN A 334 15.14 -6.35 -19.62
N VAL A 335 16.32 -6.74 -20.09
CA VAL A 335 16.57 -8.06 -20.69
C VAL A 335 17.51 -8.85 -19.79
N ARG A 336 17.01 -9.92 -19.17
CA ARG A 336 17.80 -10.84 -18.34
C ARG A 336 18.09 -12.11 -19.11
N LYS A 337 19.33 -12.57 -19.05
CA LYS A 337 19.78 -13.82 -19.68
C LYS A 337 20.26 -14.77 -18.59
N ASN A 338 19.61 -15.92 -18.47
CA ASN A 338 19.99 -16.95 -17.52
C ASN A 338 20.42 -18.20 -18.29
N LEU A 339 21.57 -18.78 -17.93
CA LEU A 339 22.01 -20.05 -18.48
C LEU A 339 21.19 -21.18 -17.87
N PHE A 340 20.49 -21.93 -18.71
CA PHE A 340 19.73 -23.11 -18.34
C PHE A 340 20.64 -24.35 -18.45
N MET A 341 21.48 -24.56 -17.43
CA MET A 341 22.26 -25.80 -17.34
C MET A 341 21.31 -26.96 -17.01
N ARG A 342 21.05 -27.85 -17.98
CA ARG A 342 20.52 -29.17 -17.66
C ARG A 342 21.58 -29.92 -16.83
N VAL A 343 21.26 -30.21 -15.57
CA VAL A 343 22.09 -30.96 -14.60
C VAL A 343 22.56 -32.35 -15.10
N VAL A 344 22.08 -32.80 -16.26
CA VAL A 344 22.44 -34.08 -16.89
C VAL A 344 23.92 -34.19 -17.30
N HIS A 345 24.71 -33.11 -17.26
CA HIS A 345 26.17 -33.16 -17.54
C HIS A 345 27.09 -32.90 -16.36
N LEU A 346 26.59 -32.47 -15.19
CA LEU A 346 27.49 -32.28 -14.03
C LEU A 346 27.92 -33.61 -13.40
N TYR A 347 27.06 -34.64 -13.44
CA TYR A 347 27.40 -35.99 -12.95
C TYR A 347 28.42 -36.74 -13.82
N ARG A 348 28.60 -36.35 -15.10
CA ARG A 348 29.61 -36.95 -15.99
C ARG A 348 30.99 -36.31 -15.88
N LEU A 349 31.11 -35.12 -15.31
CA LEU A 349 32.40 -34.43 -15.11
C LEU A 349 32.98 -34.62 -13.69
N LEU A 350 32.16 -35.04 -12.72
CA LEU A 350 32.59 -35.37 -11.35
C LEU A 350 32.74 -36.88 -11.10
N GLN A 351 32.58 -37.71 -12.14
CA GLN A 351 32.86 -39.15 -12.10
C GLN A 351 33.75 -39.54 -13.28
N VAL A 352 35.03 -39.20 -13.18
CA VAL A 352 36.09 -39.95 -13.86
C VAL A 352 37.14 -40.27 -12.79
N PRO A 353 37.54 -41.54 -12.63
CA PRO A 353 38.39 -42.03 -11.54
C PRO A 353 39.82 -41.51 -11.58
#